data_AF-A0A6M5YLQ7-F1
#
_entry.id   AF-A0A6M5YLQ7-F1
#
_cell.length_a   1.000
_cell.length_b   1.000
_cell.length_c   1.000
_cell.angle_alpha   90.00
_cell.angle_beta   90.00
_cell.angle_gamma   90.00
#
_symmetry.space_group_name_H-M   'P 1'
#
loop_
_entity.id
_entity.type
_entity.pdbx_description
1 polymer ?
#
loop_
_entity_poly.entity_id
_entity_poly.type
_entity_poly.pdbx_seq_one_letter_code
_entity_poly.pdbx_strand_id
1 'polypeptide(L)'
;MSGLMAPQPGGATRAARSSAREWRWGWAAVLLMNLPVALLFGFFVTSRSGAFGMLAGVFVVWLAGHFAVARFARVRGALIVGGICVAVLQVIPLLQIGAGLSAVALLADRAMEISAAAAFAVTLMTGGQLIVAALVAGYLIRSTRPVG
;
A
#
# COMPACT_ATOMS: atom_id res chain seq x y z
N MET A 1 26.88 47.83 10.82
CA MET A 1 27.04 46.70 11.77
C MET A 1 25.87 45.75 11.58
N SER A 2 25.99 44.84 10.62
CA SER A 2 24.99 43.81 10.33
C SER A 2 25.23 42.64 11.27
N GLY A 3 24.34 42.45 12.25
CA GLY A 3 24.37 41.32 13.16
C GLY A 3 24.09 40.02 12.40
N LEU A 4 25.15 39.24 12.17
CA LEU A 4 25.06 37.86 11.71
C LEU A 4 24.32 37.04 12.78
N MET A 5 23.01 36.93 12.63
CA MET A 5 22.17 36.10 13.47
C MET A 5 22.45 34.63 13.10
N ALA A 6 23.26 33.96 13.92
CA ALA A 6 23.62 32.56 13.69
C ALA A 6 22.35 31.68 13.66
N PRO A 7 22.23 30.75 12.69
CA PRO A 7 21.07 29.87 12.57
C PRO A 7 20.90 29.02 13.84
N GLN A 8 19.70 29.08 14.41
CA GLN A 8 19.35 28.35 15.64
C GLN A 8 19.46 26.83 15.42
N PRO A 9 20.33 26.11 16.15
CA PRO A 9 20.63 24.70 15.91
C PRO A 9 19.44 23.73 16.14
N GLY A 10 18.32 24.20 16.69
CA GLY A 10 17.14 23.37 17.00
C GLY A 10 16.11 23.19 15.86
N GLY A 11 16.20 23.96 14.77
CA GLY A 11 15.16 23.99 13.72
C GLY A 11 15.09 22.71 12.88
N ALA A 12 16.26 22.20 12.44
CA ALA A 12 16.34 21.07 11.51
C ALA A 12 15.78 19.76 12.11
N THR A 13 15.99 19.52 13.40
CA THR A 13 15.53 18.29 14.08
C THR A 13 14.01 18.25 14.24
N ARG A 14 13.34 19.40 14.42
CA ARG A 14 11.87 19.46 14.54
C ARG A 14 11.19 19.18 13.19
N ALA A 15 11.70 19.78 12.10
CA ALA A 15 11.17 19.56 10.76
C ALA A 15 11.31 18.10 10.29
N ALA A 16 12.42 17.43 10.62
CA ALA A 16 12.61 16.02 10.32
C ALA A 16 11.61 15.12 11.07
N ARG A 17 11.24 15.47 12.31
CA ARG A 17 10.27 14.69 13.11
C ARG A 17 8.83 14.88 12.66
N SER A 18 8.42 16.09 12.25
CA SER A 18 7.05 16.33 11.77
C SER A 18 6.79 15.54 10.47
N SER A 19 7.71 15.62 9.51
CA SER A 19 7.61 14.86 8.26
C SER A 19 7.56 13.34 8.50
N ALA A 20 8.26 12.84 9.52
CA ALA A 20 8.25 11.42 9.89
C ALA A 20 6.89 10.95 10.42
N ARG A 21 6.12 11.83 11.07
CA ARG A 21 4.80 11.48 11.61
C ARG A 21 3.72 11.57 10.51
N GLU A 22 3.81 12.58 9.65
CA GLU A 22 2.87 12.81 8.56
C GLU A 22 2.79 11.62 7.59
N TRP A 23 3.95 11.04 7.20
CA TRP A 23 3.93 9.90 6.27
C TRP A 23 3.29 8.65 6.87
N ARG A 24 3.42 8.42 8.19
CA ARG A 24 2.84 7.25 8.85
C ARG A 24 1.32 7.27 8.76
N TRP A 25 0.73 8.44 9.00
CA TRP A 25 -0.70 8.66 8.84
C TRP A 25 -1.12 8.61 7.38
N GLY A 26 -0.34 9.19 6.47
CA GLY A 26 -0.60 9.09 5.03
C GLY A 26 -0.64 7.64 4.53
N TRP A 27 0.33 6.82 4.91
CA TRP A 27 0.35 5.40 4.56
C TRP A 27 -0.83 4.63 5.15
N ALA A 28 -1.14 4.85 6.43
CA ALA A 28 -2.28 4.22 7.08
C ALA A 28 -3.60 4.61 6.39
N ALA A 29 -3.77 5.89 6.03
CA ALA A 29 -4.95 6.36 5.30
C ALA A 29 -5.08 5.70 3.93
N VAL A 30 -3.98 5.61 3.15
CA VAL A 30 -3.99 4.91 1.86
C VAL A 30 -4.41 3.46 2.03
N LEU A 31 -3.85 2.74 3.01
CA LEU A 31 -4.26 1.36 3.27
C LEU A 31 -5.77 1.28 3.60
N LEU A 32 -6.25 2.13 4.49
CA LEU A 32 -7.65 2.17 4.90
C LEU A 32 -8.60 2.50 3.75
N MET A 33 -8.17 3.30 2.76
CA MET A 33 -8.96 3.57 1.56
C MET A 33 -9.05 2.36 0.63
N ASN A 34 -8.00 1.52 0.58
CA ASN A 34 -7.95 0.34 -0.29
C ASN A 34 -8.55 -0.93 0.36
N LEU A 35 -8.69 -0.93 1.70
CA LEU A 35 -9.15 -2.09 2.46
C LEU A 35 -10.60 -2.51 2.18
N PRO A 36 -11.60 -1.59 2.10
CA PRO A 36 -13.01 -1.96 2.08
C PRO A 36 -13.36 -2.85 0.89
N VAL A 37 -12.93 -2.47 -0.31
CA VAL A 37 -13.18 -3.26 -1.54
C VAL A 37 -12.44 -4.59 -1.45
N ALA A 38 -11.17 -4.60 -1.04
CA ALA A 38 -10.37 -5.81 -0.91
C ALA A 38 -10.98 -6.81 0.08
N LEU A 39 -11.41 -6.34 1.26
CA LEU A 39 -12.02 -7.17 2.29
C LEU A 39 -13.41 -7.65 1.88
N LEU A 40 -14.22 -6.79 1.25
CA LEU A 40 -15.55 -7.18 0.78
C LEU A 40 -15.45 -8.35 -0.21
N PHE A 41 -14.58 -8.23 -1.22
CA PHE A 41 -14.34 -9.32 -2.18
C PHE A 41 -13.72 -10.54 -1.51
N GLY A 42 -12.72 -10.33 -0.65
CA GLY A 42 -12.02 -11.41 0.03
C GLY A 42 -12.95 -12.23 0.92
N PHE A 43 -13.81 -11.59 1.72
CA PHE A 43 -14.81 -12.27 2.56
C PHE A 43 -15.91 -12.96 1.74
N PHE A 44 -16.23 -12.47 0.54
CA PHE A 44 -17.18 -13.15 -0.34
C PHE A 44 -16.62 -14.46 -0.92
N VAL A 45 -15.30 -14.55 -1.09
CA VAL A 45 -14.62 -15.68 -1.74
C VAL A 45 -13.97 -16.65 -0.75
N THR A 46 -13.70 -16.22 0.49
CA THR A 46 -13.02 -17.04 1.51
C THR A 46 -13.97 -17.59 2.57
N SER A 47 -13.69 -18.81 3.05
CA SER A 47 -14.37 -19.39 4.21
C SER A 47 -13.95 -18.68 5.52
N ARG A 48 -14.62 -18.98 6.64
CA ARG A 48 -14.26 -18.42 7.96
C ARG A 48 -12.80 -18.68 8.35
N SER A 49 -12.23 -19.84 8.00
CA SER A 49 -10.82 -20.15 8.24
C SER A 49 -9.91 -19.41 7.26
N GLY A 50 -10.32 -19.25 6.00
CA GLY A 50 -9.66 -18.42 4.99
C GLY A 50 -9.53 -16.94 5.40
N ALA A 51 -10.55 -16.40 6.06
CA ALA A 51 -10.56 -15.03 6.55
C ALA A 51 -9.37 -14.68 7.46
N PHE A 52 -8.94 -15.61 8.32
CA PHE A 52 -7.76 -15.39 9.17
C PHE A 52 -6.48 -15.26 8.36
N GLY A 53 -6.31 -16.15 7.36
CA GLY A 53 -5.18 -16.09 6.43
C GLY A 53 -5.15 -14.78 5.63
N MET A 54 -6.32 -14.34 5.16
CA MET A 54 -6.45 -13.05 4.47
C MET A 54 -6.04 -11.87 5.37
N LEU A 55 -6.56 -11.79 6.60
CA LEU A 55 -6.23 -10.70 7.52
C LEU A 55 -4.73 -10.68 7.87
N ALA A 56 -4.12 -11.86 8.07
CA ALA A 56 -2.68 -11.97 8.26
C ALA A 56 -1.89 -11.46 7.03
N GLY A 57 -2.36 -11.78 5.83
CA GLY A 57 -1.75 -11.31 4.58
C GLY A 57 -1.82 -9.79 4.44
N VAL A 58 -2.98 -9.21 4.73
CA VAL A 58 -3.18 -7.74 4.76
C VAL A 58 -2.19 -7.09 5.73
N PHE A 59 -2.04 -7.65 6.93
CA PHE A 59 -1.12 -7.12 7.93
C PHE A 59 0.34 -7.17 7.45
N VAL A 60 0.77 -8.27 6.83
CA VAL A 60 2.12 -8.41 6.26
C VAL A 60 2.35 -7.39 5.14
N VAL A 61 1.40 -7.21 4.22
CA VAL A 61 1.49 -6.22 3.13
C VAL A 61 1.57 -4.80 3.70
N TRP A 62 0.76 -4.47 4.70
CA TRP A 62 0.81 -3.18 5.38
C TRP A 62 2.18 -2.93 6.00
N LEU A 63 2.73 -3.93 6.70
CA LEU A 63 4.02 -3.85 7.37
C LEU A 63 5.17 -3.73 6.37
N ALA A 64 5.14 -4.50 5.28
CA ALA A 64 6.11 -4.41 4.18
C ALA A 64 6.10 -3.00 3.55
N GLY A 65 4.90 -2.47 3.26
CA GLY A 65 4.75 -1.11 2.77
C GLY A 65 5.29 -0.08 3.76
N HIS A 66 4.98 -0.23 5.06
CA HIS A 66 5.48 0.63 6.14
C HIS A 66 7.01 0.66 6.19
N PHE A 67 7.66 -0.51 6.14
CA PHE A 67 9.13 -0.60 6.11
C PHE A 67 9.72 -0.01 4.84
N ALA A 68 9.12 -0.26 3.67
CA ALA A 68 9.57 0.29 2.40
C ALA A 68 9.52 1.82 2.40
N VAL A 69 8.41 2.42 2.86
CA VAL A 69 8.31 3.87 2.97
C VAL A 69 9.27 4.40 4.05
N ALA A 70 9.44 3.72 5.19
CA ALA A 70 10.39 4.15 6.22
C ALA A 70 11.84 4.19 5.69
N ARG A 71 12.25 3.19 4.90
CA ARG A 71 13.62 3.05 4.40
C ARG A 71 13.95 3.94 3.20
N PHE A 72 13.00 4.15 2.28
CA PHE A 72 13.25 4.79 0.99
C PHE A 72 12.43 6.07 0.80
N ALA A 73 13.04 7.23 1.08
CA ALA A 73 12.37 8.53 0.97
C ALA A 73 11.77 8.80 -0.42
N ARG A 74 12.44 8.36 -1.50
CA ARG A 74 11.96 8.51 -2.89
C ARG A 74 10.64 7.75 -3.13
N VAL A 75 10.50 6.59 -2.51
CA VAL A 75 9.33 5.70 -2.62
C VAL A 75 8.11 6.29 -1.91
N ARG A 76 8.30 6.98 -0.78
CA ARG A 76 7.21 7.55 0.05
C ARG A 76 6.19 8.33 -0.78
N GLY A 77 6.67 9.33 -1.52
CA GLY A 77 5.80 10.21 -2.30
C GLY A 77 5.12 9.50 -3.46
N ALA A 78 5.82 8.60 -4.15
CA ALA A 78 5.24 7.81 -5.24
C ALA A 78 4.15 6.88 -4.72
N LEU A 79 4.42 6.14 -3.64
CA LEU A 79 3.50 5.16 -3.10
C LEU A 79 2.22 5.79 -2.53
N ILE A 80 2.32 6.95 -1.86
CA ILE A 80 1.12 7.66 -1.37
C ILE A 80 0.26 8.15 -2.54
N VAL A 81 0.87 8.86 -3.52
CA VAL A 81 0.13 9.41 -4.67
C VAL A 81 -0.51 8.30 -5.49
N GLY A 82 0.27 7.30 -5.88
CA GLY A 82 -0.27 6.21 -6.69
C GLY A 82 -1.20 5.29 -5.90
N GLY A 83 -1.01 5.14 -4.59
CA GLY A 83 -1.94 4.38 -3.73
C GLY A 83 -3.31 5.03 -3.64
N ILE A 84 -3.39 6.36 -3.67
CA ILE A 84 -4.65 7.10 -3.80
C ILE A 84 -5.27 6.84 -5.18
N CYS A 85 -4.47 6.89 -6.26
CA CYS A 85 -4.98 6.58 -7.60
C CYS A 85 -5.54 5.16 -7.68
N VAL A 86 -4.84 4.16 -7.12
CA VAL A 86 -5.32 2.78 -7.05
C VAL A 86 -6.62 2.68 -6.24
N ALA A 87 -6.71 3.35 -5.09
CA ALA A 87 -7.94 3.36 -4.29
C ALA A 87 -9.15 3.90 -5.07
N VAL A 88 -8.96 4.97 -5.85
CA VAL A 88 -10.01 5.53 -6.72
C VAL A 88 -10.39 4.53 -7.82
N LEU A 89 -9.40 3.86 -8.42
CA LEU A 89 -9.66 2.87 -9.46
C LEU A 89 -10.35 1.61 -8.93
N GLN A 90 -10.17 1.25 -7.65
CA GLN A 90 -10.83 0.09 -7.04
C GLN A 90 -12.36 0.19 -6.98
N VAL A 91 -12.95 1.38 -7.20
CA VAL A 91 -14.40 1.53 -7.38
C VAL A 91 -14.90 0.66 -8.54
N ILE A 92 -14.08 0.48 -9.59
CA ILE A 92 -14.32 -0.50 -10.64
C ILE A 92 -13.34 -1.66 -10.39
N PRO A 93 -13.80 -2.83 -9.90
CA PRO A 93 -12.92 -3.88 -9.37
C PRO A 93 -12.11 -4.64 -10.45
N LEU A 94 -11.77 -4.02 -11.59
CA LEU A 94 -11.03 -4.65 -12.69
C LEU A 94 -9.65 -5.14 -12.26
N LEU A 95 -8.89 -4.29 -11.54
CA LEU A 95 -7.55 -4.66 -11.07
C LEU A 95 -7.62 -5.77 -10.01
N GLN A 96 -8.63 -5.71 -9.14
CA GLN A 96 -8.85 -6.68 -8.07
C GLN A 96 -9.25 -8.05 -8.62
N ILE A 97 -10.14 -8.06 -9.62
CA ILE A 97 -10.61 -9.27 -10.29
C ILE A 97 -9.47 -9.91 -11.07
N GLY A 98 -8.70 -9.13 -11.85
CA GLY A 98 -7.54 -9.63 -12.58
C GLY A 98 -6.47 -10.22 -11.65
N ALA A 99 -6.14 -9.51 -10.57
CA ALA A 99 -5.23 -9.98 -9.54
C ALA A 99 -5.71 -11.29 -8.89
N GLY A 100 -6.96 -11.32 -8.41
CA GLY A 100 -7.57 -12.48 -7.77
C GLY A 100 -7.64 -13.69 -8.69
N LEU A 101 -8.05 -13.52 -9.94
CA LEU A 101 -8.09 -14.60 -10.93
C LEU A 101 -6.70 -15.16 -11.23
N SER A 102 -5.68 -14.30 -11.37
CA SER A 102 -4.31 -14.77 -11.59
C SER A 102 -3.77 -15.56 -10.39
N ALA A 103 -4.06 -15.12 -9.16
CA ALA A 103 -3.64 -15.80 -7.96
C ALA A 103 -4.36 -17.15 -7.80
N VAL A 104 -5.67 -17.21 -8.06
CA VAL A 104 -6.45 -18.45 -8.05
C VAL A 104 -5.94 -19.41 -9.14
N ALA A 105 -5.67 -18.93 -10.35
CA ALA A 105 -5.13 -19.78 -11.43
C ALA A 105 -3.79 -20.43 -11.08
N LEU A 106 -2.96 -19.78 -10.25
CA LEU A 106 -1.67 -20.29 -9.81
C LEU A 106 -1.76 -21.22 -8.58
N LEU A 107 -2.84 -21.14 -7.80
CA LEU A 107 -3.00 -21.83 -6.51
C LEU A 107 -4.14 -22.86 -6.49
N ALA A 108 -4.97 -22.91 -7.53
CA ALA A 108 -6.15 -23.78 -7.58
C ALA A 108 -5.75 -25.24 -7.89
N ASP A 109 -5.29 -25.94 -6.85
CA ASP A 109 -5.40 -27.39 -6.80
C ASP A 109 -6.82 -27.73 -6.31
N ARG A 110 -7.79 -27.81 -7.25
CA ARG A 110 -9.21 -28.26 -7.22
C ARG A 110 -10.05 -28.25 -5.91
N ALA A 111 -9.65 -27.60 -4.83
CA ALA A 111 -10.40 -27.58 -3.58
C ALA A 111 -11.57 -26.59 -3.64
N MET A 112 -12.77 -27.04 -3.23
CA MET A 112 -13.96 -26.18 -3.14
C MET A 112 -13.84 -25.10 -2.06
N GLU A 113 -12.91 -25.24 -1.11
CA GLU A 113 -12.67 -24.26 -0.05
C GLU A 113 -11.23 -23.75 -0.08
N ILE A 114 -11.09 -22.42 -0.02
CA ILE A 114 -9.79 -21.76 0.09
C ILE A 114 -9.29 -21.90 1.54
N SER A 115 -8.20 -22.65 1.71
CA SER A 115 -7.53 -22.79 3.02
C SER A 115 -6.96 -21.45 3.50
N ALA A 116 -6.70 -21.32 4.81
CA ALA A 116 -6.06 -20.14 5.37
C ALA A 116 -4.71 -19.81 4.70
N ALA A 117 -3.89 -20.82 4.40
CA ALA A 117 -2.62 -20.63 3.71
C ALA A 117 -2.80 -20.12 2.27
N ALA A 118 -3.79 -20.65 1.54
CA ALA A 118 -4.11 -20.18 0.20
C ALA A 118 -4.63 -18.74 0.22
N ALA A 119 -5.55 -18.41 1.12
CA ALA A 119 -6.08 -17.05 1.29
C ALA A 119 -4.96 -16.05 1.65
N PHE A 120 -4.04 -16.45 2.52
CA PHE A 120 -2.84 -15.67 2.85
C PHE A 120 -1.98 -15.41 1.61
N ALA A 121 -1.65 -16.45 0.83
CA ALA A 121 -0.85 -16.33 -0.37
C ALA A 121 -1.51 -15.43 -1.44
N VAL A 122 -2.80 -15.64 -1.72
CA VAL A 122 -3.59 -14.80 -2.64
C VAL A 122 -3.57 -13.34 -2.19
N THR A 123 -3.69 -13.09 -0.88
CA THR A 123 -3.66 -11.74 -0.33
C THR A 123 -2.29 -11.08 -0.47
N LEU A 124 -1.20 -11.81 -0.22
CA LEU A 124 0.15 -11.30 -0.42
C LEU A 124 0.39 -10.95 -1.89
N MET A 125 -0.01 -11.82 -2.81
CA MET A 125 0.14 -11.58 -4.25
C MET A 125 -0.66 -10.36 -4.69
N THR A 126 -1.95 -10.30 -4.31
CA THR A 126 -2.83 -9.19 -4.64
C THR A 126 -2.30 -7.88 -4.06
N GLY A 127 -1.96 -7.86 -2.77
CA GLY A 127 -1.40 -6.68 -2.11
C GLY A 127 -0.07 -6.23 -2.72
N GLY A 128 0.80 -7.18 -3.09
CA GLY A 128 2.05 -6.90 -3.80
C GLY A 128 1.83 -6.27 -5.17
N GLN A 129 0.92 -6.83 -5.98
CA GLN A 129 0.53 -6.28 -7.27
C GLN A 129 -0.03 -4.85 -7.14
N LEU A 130 -0.87 -4.59 -6.15
CA LEU A 130 -1.41 -3.25 -5.88
C LEU A 130 -0.33 -2.26 -5.44
N ILE A 131 0.65 -2.69 -4.63
CA ILE A 131 1.81 -1.87 -4.29
C ILE A 131 2.61 -1.52 -5.53
N VAL A 132 2.89 -2.50 -6.40
CA VAL A 132 3.63 -2.26 -7.66
C VAL A 132 2.86 -1.29 -8.56
N ALA A 133 1.55 -1.50 -8.73
CA ALA A 133 0.70 -0.61 -9.52
C ALA A 133 0.69 0.82 -8.95
N ALA A 134 0.60 0.97 -7.62
CA ALA A 134 0.69 2.25 -6.95
C ALA A 134 2.06 2.92 -7.16
N LEU A 135 3.16 2.17 -7.08
CA LEU A 135 4.48 2.72 -7.36
C LEU A 135 4.60 3.22 -8.80
N VAL A 136 4.19 2.41 -9.78
CA VAL A 136 4.23 2.76 -11.20
C VAL A 136 3.42 4.03 -11.45
N ALA A 137 2.14 4.06 -11.02
CA ALA A 137 1.28 5.23 -11.18
C ALA A 137 1.88 6.48 -10.51
N GLY A 138 2.38 6.34 -9.28
CA GLY A 138 3.00 7.43 -8.54
C GLY A 138 4.25 7.98 -9.20
N TYR A 139 5.11 7.12 -9.77
CA TYR A 139 6.28 7.56 -10.52
C TYR A 139 5.90 8.28 -11.81
N LEU A 140 4.93 7.74 -12.57
CA LEU A 140 4.45 8.37 -13.80
C LEU A 140 3.86 9.77 -13.56
N ILE A 141 3.06 9.93 -12.50
CA ILE A 141 2.47 11.23 -12.13
C ILE A 141 3.54 12.23 -11.68
N ARG A 142 4.62 11.76 -11.07
CA ARG A 142 5.71 12.63 -10.62
C ARG A 142 6.67 12.99 -11.74
N SER A 143 6.89 12.11 -12.72
CA SER A 143 7.76 12.40 -13.86
C SER A 143 7.21 13.48 -14.79
N THR A 144 5.89 13.73 -14.77
CA THR A 144 5.26 14.77 -15.60
C THR A 144 5.28 16.16 -14.95
N ARG A 145 5.66 16.28 -13.67
CA ARG A 145 5.79 17.57 -13.00
C ARG A 145 7.21 18.11 -13.21
N PRO A 146 7.40 19.24 -13.93
CA PRO A 146 8.72 19.84 -14.06
C PRO A 146 9.27 20.20 -12.68
N VAL A 147 10.54 19.86 -12.43
CA VAL A 147 11.25 20.23 -11.21
C VAL A 147 11.60 21.70 -11.34
N GLY A 148 10.69 22.56 -10.89
CA GLY A 148 10.88 24.01 -10.75
C GLY A 148 11.55 24.37 -9.43
#